data_AF-A0A425WLD7-F1
#
_entry.id   AF-A0A425WLD7-F1
#
_cell.length_a   1.000
_cell.length_b   1.000
_cell.length_c   1.000
_cell.angle_alpha   90.00
_cell.angle_beta   90.00
_cell.angle_gamma   90.00
#
_symmetry.space_group_name_H-M   'P 1'
#
loop_
_entity.id
_entity.type
_entity.pdbx_description
1 polymer ?
#
loop_
_entity_poly.entity_id
_entity_poly.type
_entity_poly.pdbx_seq_one_letter_code
_entity_poly.pdbx_strand_id
1 'polypeptide(L)'
;MSNDELEQRFDAGEDITPYMDFSTARHPNKERAARRISMDIPEDMVRGLDHAAARMGVNRQAVIKVWLSERLDEEADREDRRYRNAPA
;
A
#
# COMPACT_ATOMS: atom_id res chain seq x y z
N MET A 1 -27.23 -19.07 -13.06
CA MET A 1 -27.42 -18.00 -14.06
C MET A 1 -26.24 -18.02 -14.98
N SER A 2 -26.47 -17.87 -16.28
CA SER A 2 -25.40 -17.57 -17.23
C SER A 2 -25.00 -16.08 -17.13
N ASN A 3 -23.85 -15.72 -17.71
CA ASN A 3 -23.45 -14.31 -17.82
C ASN A 3 -24.48 -13.50 -18.63
N ASP A 4 -24.99 -14.07 -19.73
CA ASP A 4 -25.93 -13.39 -20.61
C ASP A 4 -27.26 -13.04 -19.89
N GLU A 5 -27.74 -13.90 -19.00
CA GLU A 5 -28.94 -13.64 -18.18
C GLU A 5 -28.70 -12.55 -17.12
N LEU A 6 -27.47 -12.44 -16.62
CA LEU A 6 -27.11 -11.47 -15.59
C LEU A 6 -26.91 -10.08 -16.19
N GLU A 7 -26.28 -9.99 -17.37
CA GLU A 7 -26.17 -8.75 -18.14
C GLU A 7 -27.54 -8.19 -18.54
N GLN A 8 -28.44 -9.04 -19.03
CA GLN A 8 -29.78 -8.60 -19.43
C GLN A 8 -30.59 -8.01 -18.25
N ARG A 9 -30.47 -8.61 -17.07
CA ARG A 9 -31.10 -8.11 -15.84
C ARG A 9 -30.47 -6.81 -15.36
N PHE A 10 -29.15 -6.67 -15.47
CA PHE A 10 -28.44 -5.44 -15.16
C PHE A 10 -28.90 -4.29 -16.07
N ASP A 11 -28.99 -4.53 -17.37
CA ASP A 11 -29.43 -3.54 -18.37
C ASP A 11 -30.91 -3.18 -18.21
N ALA A 12 -31.74 -4.12 -17.72
CA ALA A 12 -33.13 -3.87 -17.36
C ALA A 12 -33.30 -3.08 -16.05
N GLY A 13 -32.20 -2.78 -15.33
CA GLY A 13 -32.22 -2.07 -14.05
C GLY A 13 -32.73 -2.93 -12.88
N GLU A 14 -32.74 -4.26 -13.03
CA GLU A 14 -33.08 -5.18 -11.94
C GLU A 14 -31.95 -5.23 -10.89
N ASP A 15 -32.32 -5.50 -9.63
CA ASP A 15 -31.34 -5.68 -8.57
C ASP A 15 -30.61 -7.03 -8.72
N ILE A 16 -29.36 -6.96 -9.18
CA ILE A 16 -28.49 -8.13 -9.34
C ILE A 16 -27.57 -8.38 -8.12
N THR A 17 -27.66 -7.55 -7.07
CA THR A 17 -26.85 -7.67 -5.85
C THR A 17 -26.90 -9.07 -5.22
N PRO A 18 -28.03 -9.80 -5.19
CA PRO A 18 -28.10 -11.17 -4.65
C PRO A 18 -27.23 -12.20 -5.41
N TYR A 19 -26.82 -11.88 -6.64
CA TYR A 19 -26.01 -12.75 -7.50
C TYR A 19 -24.52 -12.40 -7.51
N MET A 20 -24.12 -11.31 -6.81
CA MET A 20 -22.72 -10.91 -6.69
C MET A 20 -22.06 -11.61 -5.50
N ASP A 21 -20.85 -12.16 -5.71
CA ASP A 21 -20.00 -12.67 -4.63
C ASP A 21 -19.15 -11.55 -4.05
N PHE A 22 -19.50 -11.11 -2.84
CA PHE A 22 -18.76 -10.09 -2.09
C PHE A 22 -17.63 -10.66 -1.22
N SER A 23 -17.38 -11.98 -1.24
CA SER A 23 -16.31 -12.61 -0.44
C SER A 23 -14.92 -12.02 -0.72
N THR A 24 -14.71 -11.50 -1.93
CA THR A 24 -13.48 -10.83 -2.37
C THR A 24 -13.64 -9.32 -2.56
N ALA A 25 -14.80 -8.76 -2.20
CA ALA A 25 -15.06 -7.34 -2.37
C ALA A 25 -14.13 -6.52 -1.49
N ARG A 26 -13.25 -5.75 -2.14
CA ARG A 26 -12.34 -4.83 -1.45
C ARG A 26 -12.96 -3.46 -1.35
N HIS A 27 -12.75 -2.81 -0.20
CA HIS A 27 -13.13 -1.42 0.00
C HIS A 27 -11.87 -0.56 -0.06
N PRO A 28 -11.48 -0.01 -1.23
CA PRO A 28 -10.16 0.59 -1.44
C PRO A 28 -9.88 1.76 -0.48
N ASN A 29 -10.93 2.44 -0.03
CA ASN A 29 -10.83 3.54 0.94
C ASN A 29 -10.58 3.09 2.39
N LYS A 30 -10.84 1.83 2.75
CA LYS A 30 -10.51 1.28 4.08
C LYS A 30 -9.07 0.77 4.14
N GLU A 31 -8.54 0.29 3.01
CA GLU A 31 -7.15 -0.20 2.90
C GLU A 31 -6.11 0.93 2.88
N ARG A 32 -6.52 2.16 2.56
CA ARG A 32 -5.68 3.38 2.58
C ARG A 32 -5.62 4.06 3.95
N ALA A 33 -6.20 3.47 5.00
CA ALA A 33 -6.14 4.06 6.34
C ALA A 33 -4.68 4.08 6.84
N ALA A 34 -4.09 5.27 6.92
CA ALA A 34 -2.73 5.44 7.41
C ALA A 34 -2.61 4.93 8.85
N ARG A 35 -1.79 3.90 9.07
CA ARG A 35 -1.48 3.39 10.42
C ARG A 35 -0.48 4.33 11.10
N ARG A 36 -0.85 4.88 12.26
CA ARG A 36 0.07 5.71 13.06
C ARG A 36 1.08 4.83 13.78
N ILE A 37 2.34 5.22 13.70
CA ILE A 37 3.45 4.62 14.44
C ILE A 37 4.00 5.69 15.37
N SER A 38 4.12 5.35 16.66
CA SER A 38 4.78 6.18 17.67
C SER A 38 6.09 5.50 18.05
N MET A 39 7.18 6.25 18.01
CA MET A 39 8.51 5.73 18.33
C MET A 39 9.39 6.84 18.91
N ASP A 40 10.27 6.45 19.83
CA ASP A 40 11.33 7.32 20.33
C ASP A 40 12.54 7.23 19.41
N ILE A 41 13.13 8.38 19.08
CA ILE A 41 14.24 8.50 18.13
C ILE A 41 15.27 9.47 18.72
N PRO A 42 16.59 9.19 18.63
CA PRO A 42 17.62 10.08 19.15
C PRO A 42 17.55 11.48 18.52
N GLU A 43 17.88 12.51 19.31
CA GLU A 43 17.80 13.91 18.87
C GLU A 43 18.66 14.20 17.63
N ASP A 44 19.87 13.64 17.56
CA ASP A 44 20.76 13.84 16.42
C ASP A 44 20.17 13.29 15.11
N MET A 45 19.37 12.22 15.19
CA MET A 45 18.68 11.67 14.03
C MET A 45 17.55 12.59 13.57
N VAL A 46 16.80 13.17 14.52
CA VAL A 46 15.76 14.16 14.22
C VAL A 46 16.37 15.39 13.54
N ARG A 47 17.50 15.89 14.04
CA ARG A 47 18.23 17.01 13.41
C ARG A 47 18.67 16.67 11.98
N GLY A 48 19.13 15.45 11.74
CA GLY A 48 19.46 14.97 10.39
C GLY A 48 18.24 14.97 9.45
N LEU A 49 17.09 14.49 9.94
CA LEU A 49 15.83 14.50 9.19
C LEU A 49 15.37 15.93 8.87
N ASP A 50 15.56 16.86 9.80
CA ASP A 50 15.20 18.27 9.62
C ASP A 50 16.01 18.93 8.51
N HIS A 51 17.31 18.69 8.50
CA HIS A 51 18.20 19.20 7.47
C HIS A 51 17.84 18.64 6.08
N ALA A 52 17.55 17.35 6.00
CA ALA A 52 17.08 16.73 4.76
C ALA A 52 15.75 17.30 4.28
N ALA A 53 14.79 17.47 5.19
CA ALA A 53 13.48 18.04 4.92
C ALA A 53 13.60 19.48 4.39
N ALA A 54 14.42 20.31 5.04
CA ALA A 54 14.70 21.68 4.61
C ALA A 54 15.33 21.72 3.20
N ARG A 55 16.31 20.86 2.93
CA ARG A 55 16.97 20.77 1.62
C ARG A 55 16.01 20.36 0.50
N MET A 56 15.08 19.45 0.80
CA MET A 56 14.09 18.95 -0.15
C MET A 56 12.84 19.83 -0.24
N GLY A 57 12.68 20.83 0.64
CA GLY A 57 11.49 21.68 0.68
C GLY A 57 10.21 20.95 1.10
N VAL A 58 10.33 19.89 1.89
CA VAL A 58 9.20 19.06 2.36
C VAL A 58 9.20 18.94 3.89
N ASN A 59 8.14 18.36 4.46
CA ASN A 59 8.12 18.07 5.90
C ASN A 59 8.89 16.79 6.25
N ARG A 60 9.24 16.62 7.53
CA ARG A 60 9.95 15.44 8.06
C ARG A 60 9.27 14.13 7.70
N GLN A 61 7.93 14.08 7.77
CA GLN A 61 7.17 12.85 7.49
C GLN A 61 7.31 12.41 6.03
N ALA A 62 7.43 13.33 5.09
CA ALA A 62 7.67 13.01 3.69
C ALA A 62 9.05 12.36 3.49
N VAL A 63 10.09 12.93 4.12
CA VAL A 63 11.45 12.35 4.10
C VAL A 63 11.44 10.94 4.68
N ILE A 64 10.82 10.75 5.85
CA ILE A 64 10.71 9.44 6.50
C ILE A 64 10.01 8.44 5.58
N LYS A 65 8.91 8.82 4.93
CA LYS A 65 8.18 7.94 4.01
C LYS A 65 9.03 7.52 2.82
N VAL A 66 9.72 8.46 2.18
CA VAL A 66 10.55 8.16 1.00
C VAL A 66 11.66 7.19 1.37
N TRP A 67 12.45 7.51 2.41
CA TRP A 67 13.58 6.66 2.80
C TRP A 67 13.14 5.29 3.32
N LEU A 68 12.01 5.22 4.03
CA LEU A 68 11.46 3.95 4.49
C LEU A 68 11.00 3.09 3.29
N SER A 69 10.33 3.69 2.31
CA SER A 69 9.95 2.98 1.08
C SER A 69 11.17 2.48 0.32
N GLU A 70 12.16 3.33 0.06
CA GLU A 70 13.41 2.95 -0.62
C GLU A 70 14.10 1.78 0.08
N ARG A 71 14.21 1.84 1.42
CA ARG A 71 14.86 0.78 2.19
C ARG A 71 14.07 -0.52 2.18
N LEU A 72 12.74 -0.46 2.25
CA LEU A 72 11.89 -1.66 2.17
C LEU A 72 11.96 -2.31 0.79
N ASP A 73 11.97 -1.51 -0.28
CA ASP A 73 12.11 -2.00 -1.65
C ASP A 73 13.48 -2.68 -1.85
N GLU A 74 14.56 -2.09 -1.32
CA GLU A 74 15.88 -2.70 -1.34
C GLU A 74 15.94 -4.04 -0.58
N GLU A 75 15.29 -4.15 0.59
CA GLU A 75 15.26 -5.42 1.32
C GLU A 75 14.45 -6.48 0.56
N ALA A 76 13.30 -6.10 0.00
CA ALA A 76 12.48 -7.00 -0.82
C ALA A 76 13.29 -7.53 -2.02
N ASP A 77 14.00 -6.64 -2.73
CA ASP A 77 14.88 -7.01 -3.83
C ASP A 77 16.00 -7.98 -3.42
N ARG A 78 16.60 -7.78 -2.24
CA ARG A 78 17.65 -8.67 -1.72
C ARG A 78 17.10 -10.05 -1.38
N GLU A 79 15.94 -10.11 -0.75
CA GLU A 79 15.25 -11.37 -0.46
C GLU A 79 14.94 -12.12 -1.76
N ASP A 80 14.39 -11.44 -2.75
CA ASP A 80 14.06 -12.01 -4.05
C ASP A 80 15.28 -12.57 -4.79
N ARG A 81 16.42 -11.87 -4.70
CA ARG A 81 17.70 -12.36 -5.24
C ARG A 81 18.22 -13.57 -4.48
N ARG A 82 18.02 -13.61 -3.16
CA ARG A 82 18.42 -14.76 -2.33
C ARG A 82 17.59 -15.99 -2.65
N TYR A 83 16.28 -15.85 -2.83
CA TYR A 83 15.39 -16.94 -3.23
C TYR A 83 15.70 -17.45 -4.64
N ARG A 84 15.95 -16.56 -5.61
CA ARG A 84 16.33 -16.96 -6.98
C ARG A 84 17.67 -17.68 -7.08
N ASN A 85 18.59 -17.42 -6.16
CA ASN A 85 19.95 -17.99 -6.17
C ASN A 85 20.13 -19.14 -5.17
N ALA A 86 19.06 -19.62 -4.52
CA ALA A 86 19.15 -20.76 -3.61
C ALA A 86 19.37 -22.06 -4.43
N PRO A 87 20.44 -22.83 -4.17
CA PRO A 87 20.59 -24.14 -4.79
C PRO A 87 19.49 -25.08 -4.29
N ALA A 88 18.94 -25.87 -5.22
CA ALA A 88 17.93 -26.90 -4.96
C ALA A 88 18.41 -27.98 -3.98
#